data_AF-A0A257VSV1-F1
#
_entry.id   AF-A0A257VSV1-F1
#
_cell.length_a   1.000
_cell.length_b   1.000
_cell.length_c   1.000
_cell.angle_alpha   90.00
_cell.angle_beta   90.00
_cell.angle_gamma   90.00
#
_symmetry.space_group_name_H-M   'P 1'
#
loop_
_entity.id
_entity.type
_entity.pdbx_description
1 polymer ?
#
loop_
_entity_poly.entity_id
_entity_poly.type
_entity_poly.pdbx_seq_one_letter_code
_entity_poly.pdbx_strand_id
1 'polypeptide(L)'
;GRFDSLGLGEPAVWSSHGRWWMLYTGRDRAERRKIGLAVSKDGIHWQRTSESPLIAGQAPWNAQVVCDPEILPLPDGSLRVWYGGGDAPQPAENLNGQIGLGRLIPR
;
A
#
# COMPACT_ATOMS: atom_id res chain seq x y z
N GLY A 1 -2.51 15.55 -8.93
CA GLY A 1 -3.48 14.47 -9.18
C GLY A 1 -3.33 13.42 -8.09
N ARG A 2 -4.39 12.70 -7.74
CA ARG A 2 -4.34 11.67 -6.68
C ARG A 2 -3.41 10.51 -7.09
N PHE A 3 -2.75 9.89 -6.11
CA PHE A 3 -1.79 8.80 -6.35
C PHE A 3 -2.45 7.54 -6.92
N ASP A 4 -3.77 7.43 -6.80
CA ASP A 4 -4.59 6.30 -7.25
C ASP A 4 -5.52 6.69 -8.41
N SER A 5 -5.14 7.70 -9.19
CA SER A 5 -5.97 8.29 -10.24
C SER A 5 -6.17 7.43 -11.49
N LEU A 6 -5.36 6.39 -11.67
CA LEU A 6 -5.39 5.53 -12.86
C LEU A 6 -5.77 4.07 -12.54
N GLY A 7 -5.54 3.61 -11.31
CA GLY A 7 -5.85 2.24 -10.93
C GLY A 7 -5.71 1.96 -9.45
N LEU A 8 -6.39 0.91 -9.01
CA LEU A 8 -6.39 0.37 -7.66
C LEU A 8 -6.24 -1.15 -7.74
N GLY A 9 -5.48 -1.75 -6.83
CA GLY A 9 -5.32 -3.19 -6.79
C GLY A 9 -4.61 -3.68 -5.53
N GLU A 10 -4.36 -4.99 -5.52
CA GLU A 10 -3.44 -5.65 -4.59
C GLU A 10 -3.78 -5.39 -3.10
N PRO A 11 -4.99 -5.76 -2.65
CA PRO A 11 -5.44 -5.43 -1.31
C PRO A 11 -4.84 -6.36 -0.25
N ALA A 12 -4.43 -5.79 0.89
CA ALA A 12 -4.08 -6.52 2.11
C ALA A 12 -5.04 -6.11 3.24
N VAL A 13 -5.86 -7.04 3.72
CA VAL A 13 -7.00 -6.75 4.61
C VAL A 13 -6.78 -7.33 6.00
N TRP A 14 -7.11 -6.56 7.04
CA TRP A 14 -7.18 -7.05 8.43
C TRP A 14 -8.36 -6.45 9.19
N SER A 15 -8.75 -7.13 10.26
CA SER A 15 -9.70 -6.62 11.24
C SER A 15 -8.97 -6.06 12.46
N SER A 16 -9.35 -4.87 12.92
CA SER A 16 -8.82 -4.29 14.15
C SER A 16 -9.77 -3.21 14.69
N HIS A 17 -9.95 -3.17 16.02
CA HIS A 17 -10.80 -2.18 16.71
C HIS A 17 -12.25 -2.14 16.16
N GLY A 18 -12.85 -3.30 15.91
CA GLY A 18 -14.22 -3.41 15.41
C GLY A 18 -14.43 -2.89 13.98
N ARG A 19 -13.34 -2.70 13.21
CA ARG A 19 -13.38 -2.28 11.81
C ARG A 19 -12.52 -3.18 10.94
N TRP A 20 -12.79 -3.15 9.65
CA TRP A 20 -11.95 -3.71 8.60
C TRP A 20 -11.05 -2.62 8.04
N TRP A 21 -9.81 -2.96 7.76
CA TRP A 21 -8.81 -2.07 7.21
C TRP A 21 -8.16 -2.72 6.01
N MET A 22 -7.74 -1.91 5.04
CA MET A 22 -7.14 -2.38 3.80
C MET A 22 -5.98 -1.47 3.41
N LEU A 23 -4.79 -2.05 3.26
CA LEU A 23 -3.75 -1.47 2.43
C LEU A 23 -4.09 -1.80 0.98
N TYR A 24 -3.92 -0.82 0.08
CA TYR A 24 -4.15 -1.02 -1.35
C TYR A 24 -3.12 -0.28 -2.17
N THR A 25 -2.73 -0.83 -3.31
CA THR A 25 -1.88 -0.13 -4.27
C THR A 25 -2.72 0.85 -5.08
N GLY A 26 -2.30 2.10 -5.11
CA GLY A 26 -2.78 3.13 -6.02
C GLY A 26 -1.75 3.41 -7.10
N ARG A 27 -2.23 3.51 -8.35
CA ARG A 27 -1.44 3.88 -9.52
C ARG A 27 -1.85 5.24 -10.06
N ASP A 28 -0.87 6.10 -10.34
CA ASP A 28 -1.12 7.41 -10.96
C ASP A 28 -0.85 7.42 -12.47
N ARG A 29 -1.15 8.56 -13.12
CA ARG A 29 -0.99 8.73 -14.58
C ARG A 29 0.44 8.63 -15.09
N ALA A 30 1.43 8.72 -14.21
CA ALA A 30 2.83 8.53 -14.54
C ALA A 30 3.30 7.12 -14.17
N GLU A 31 2.37 6.17 -13.97
CA GLU A 31 2.64 4.77 -13.61
C GLU A 31 3.38 4.58 -12.28
N ARG A 32 3.44 5.62 -11.43
CA ARG A 32 3.96 5.48 -10.06
C ARG A 32 2.95 4.72 -9.23
N ARG A 33 3.45 3.84 -8.37
CA ARG A 33 2.64 3.01 -7.47
C ARG A 33 2.99 3.35 -6.03
N LYS A 34 1.97 3.56 -5.20
CA LYS A 34 2.10 3.85 -3.76
C LYS A 34 0.96 3.17 -3.02
N ILE A 35 1.13 2.93 -1.72
CA ILE A 35 0.10 2.22 -0.93
C ILE A 35 -0.76 3.22 -0.16
N GLY A 36 -2.06 3.12 -0.31
CA GLY A 36 -3.07 3.83 0.45
C GLY A 36 -3.66 3.00 1.60
N LEU A 37 -4.54 3.63 2.38
CA LEU A 37 -5.31 3.00 3.45
C LEU A 37 -6.80 3.25 3.23
N ALA A 38 -7.60 2.20 3.39
CA ALA A 38 -9.04 2.26 3.42
C ALA A 38 -9.59 1.56 4.67
N VAL A 39 -10.79 1.95 5.07
CA VAL A 39 -11.51 1.44 6.23
C VAL A 39 -12.93 1.05 5.84
N SER A 40 -13.45 0.01 6.46
CA SER A 40 -14.82 -0.47 6.30
C SER A 40 -15.40 -0.92 7.64
N LYS A 41 -16.73 -0.83 7.77
CA LYS A 41 -17.48 -1.37 8.91
C LYS A 41 -17.94 -2.81 8.66
N ASP A 42 -18.09 -3.22 7.41
CA ASP A 42 -18.70 -4.49 7.01
C ASP A 42 -17.81 -5.35 6.12
N GLY A 43 -16.63 -4.85 5.74
CA GLY A 43 -15.70 -5.53 4.82
C GLY A 43 -16.11 -5.47 3.35
N ILE A 44 -17.25 -4.84 3.04
CA ILE A 44 -17.86 -4.78 1.70
C ILE A 44 -17.77 -3.34 1.16
N HIS A 45 -18.16 -2.36 1.97
CA HIS A 45 -18.16 -0.95 1.60
C HIS A 45 -16.94 -0.25 2.19
N TRP A 46 -16.08 0.26 1.33
CA TRP A 46 -14.78 0.81 1.70
C TRP A 46 -14.71 2.32 1.51
N GLN A 47 -14.10 3.01 2.48
CA GLN A 47 -13.82 4.43 2.44
C GLN A 47 -12.32 4.65 2.57
N ARG A 48 -11.75 5.49 1.70
CA ARG A 48 -10.34 5.89 1.82
C ARG A 48 -10.16 6.76 3.06
N THR A 49 -9.04 6.60 3.75
CA THR A 49 -8.74 7.41 4.93
C THR A 49 -8.05 8.73 4.58
N SER A 50 -7.46 8.84 3.38
CA SER A 50 -6.75 10.03 2.90
C SER A 50 -6.71 10.08 1.37
N GLU A 51 -6.50 11.28 0.82
CA GLU A 51 -6.14 11.47 -0.59
C GLU A 51 -4.65 11.24 -0.87
N SER A 52 -3.82 11.26 0.17
CA SER A 52 -2.39 10.97 0.12
C SER A 52 -2.12 9.49 0.38
N PRO A 53 -1.07 8.93 -0.21
CA PRO A 53 -0.64 7.56 0.10
C PRO A 53 -0.18 7.47 1.56
N LEU A 54 -0.41 6.31 2.19
CA LEU A 54 0.12 6.00 3.51
C LEU A 54 1.61 5.62 3.43
N ILE A 55 1.99 4.83 2.42
CA ILE A 55 3.35 4.35 2.21
C ILE A 55 3.81 4.75 0.81
N ALA A 56 4.98 5.36 0.75
CA ALA A 56 5.68 5.72 -0.47
C ALA A 56 7.16 5.30 -0.36
N GLY A 57 7.85 5.26 -1.51
CA GLY A 57 9.28 4.97 -1.55
C GLY A 57 10.10 5.93 -0.69
N GLN A 58 11.06 5.38 0.06
CA GLN A 58 11.97 6.12 0.94
C GLN A 58 13.44 5.85 0.63
N ALA A 59 13.72 5.01 -0.36
CA ALA A 59 15.06 4.65 -0.80
C ALA A 59 15.15 4.71 -2.33
N PRO A 60 16.37 4.83 -2.90
CA PRO A 60 16.53 4.90 -4.36
C PRO A 60 15.87 3.73 -5.10
N TRP A 61 15.99 2.51 -4.57
CA TRP A 61 15.48 1.29 -5.22
C TRP A 61 13.95 1.19 -5.26
N ASN A 62 13.22 1.92 -4.40
CA ASN A 62 11.76 1.92 -4.37
C ASN A 62 11.14 3.29 -4.63
N ALA A 63 11.92 4.22 -5.18
CA ALA A 63 11.54 5.63 -5.28
C ALA A 63 10.27 5.86 -6.13
N GLN A 64 9.94 4.95 -7.04
CA GLN A 64 8.84 5.12 -8.01
C GLN A 64 7.69 4.13 -7.81
N VAL A 65 7.99 2.94 -7.28
CA VAL A 65 7.03 1.86 -7.09
C VAL A 65 7.16 1.32 -5.66
N VAL A 66 6.03 1.32 -4.97
CA VAL A 66 5.74 0.57 -3.76
C VAL A 66 4.33 -0.02 -3.94
N CYS A 67 4.21 -1.33 -4.00
CA CYS A 67 3.00 -2.06 -4.39
C CYS A 67 2.90 -3.42 -3.69
N ASP A 68 1.86 -4.19 -3.99
CA ASP A 68 1.65 -5.55 -3.51
C ASP A 68 1.85 -5.71 -1.98
N PRO A 69 1.15 -4.92 -1.15
CA PRO A 69 1.28 -5.08 0.29
C PRO A 69 0.85 -6.49 0.71
N GLU A 70 1.62 -7.08 1.61
CA GLU A 70 1.23 -8.24 2.40
C GLU A 70 1.46 -7.90 3.87
N ILE A 71 0.56 -8.33 4.75
CA ILE A 71 0.56 -7.90 6.15
C ILE A 71 0.54 -9.07 7.12
N LEU A 72 1.21 -8.88 8.26
CA LEU A 72 1.11 -9.76 9.41
C LEU A 72 0.85 -8.91 10.67
N PRO A 73 -0.34 -9.02 11.28
CA PRO A 73 -0.60 -8.45 12.60
C PRO A 73 0.32 -9.06 13.66
N LEU A 74 0.88 -8.22 14.52
CA LEU A 74 1.79 -8.62 15.60
C LEU A 74 1.11 -8.52 16.97
N PRO A 75 1.58 -9.28 17.99
CA PRO A 75 0.98 -9.27 19.33
C PRO A 75 0.97 -7.90 20.02
N ASP A 76 1.88 -7.00 19.65
CA ASP A 76 1.95 -5.64 20.19
C ASP A 76 1.04 -4.63 19.48
N GLY A 77 0.16 -5.11 18.59
CA GLY A 77 -0.79 -4.28 17.86
C GLY A 77 -0.21 -3.61 16.61
N SER A 78 1.10 -3.70 16.37
CA SER A 78 1.69 -3.24 15.11
C SER A 78 1.48 -4.24 13.97
N LEU A 79 1.70 -3.81 12.73
CA LEU A 79 1.69 -4.68 11.56
C LEU A 79 3.11 -4.76 11.00
N ARG A 80 3.53 -5.97 10.67
CA ARG A 80 4.60 -6.17 9.70
C ARG A 80 4.02 -6.06 8.30
N VAL A 81 4.71 -5.36 7.40
CA VAL A 81 4.26 -5.14 6.03
C VAL A 81 5.40 -5.51 5.08
N TRP A 82 5.17 -6.46 4.19
CA TRP A 82 6.03 -6.69 3.03
C TRP A 82 5.41 -5.99 1.82
N TYR A 83 6.25 -5.59 0.87
CA TYR A 83 5.80 -4.92 -0.34
C TYR A 83 6.79 -5.15 -1.47
N GLY A 84 6.29 -5.14 -2.71
CA GLY A 84 7.13 -5.02 -3.90
C GLY A 84 7.54 -3.55 -4.10
N GLY A 85 8.76 -3.32 -4.57
CA GLY A 85 9.20 -1.97 -4.93
C GLY A 85 10.17 -1.94 -6.10
N GLY A 86 10.28 -0.76 -6.73
CA GLY A 86 11.11 -0.54 -7.90
C GLY A 86 11.39 0.95 -8.16
N ASP A 87 12.39 1.23 -8.98
CA ASP A 87 12.86 2.57 -9.30
C ASP A 87 12.37 3.10 -10.66
N ALA A 88 11.64 2.27 -11.41
CA ALA A 88 11.06 2.61 -12.71
C ALA A 88 9.51 2.59 -12.66
N PRO A 89 8.81 3.69 -13.00
CA PRO A 89 7.35 3.72 -13.06
C PRO A 89 6.89 3.38 -14.48
N GLN A 90 6.81 2.09 -14.78
CA GLN A 90 6.31 1.60 -16.07
C GLN A 90 5.38 0.38 -15.85
N PRO A 91 4.51 0.06 -16.83
CA PRO A 91 3.62 -1.10 -16.76
C PRO A 91 4.37 -2.38 -17.15
N ALA A 92 5.47 -2.67 -16.45
CA ALA A 92 6.29 -3.86 -16.66
C ALA A 92 6.58 -4.54 -15.33
N GLU A 93 6.91 -5.83 -15.39
CA GLU A 93 7.26 -6.65 -14.22
C GLU A 93 8.76 -6.56 -13.86
N ASN A 94 9.61 -6.15 -14.81
CA ASN A 94 11.06 -6.03 -14.62
C ASN A 94 11.48 -4.59 -14.31
N LEU A 95 11.17 -4.12 -13.09
CA LEU A 95 11.39 -2.74 -12.63
C LEU A 95 12.62 -2.57 -11.73
N ASN A 96 13.66 -3.41 -11.91
CA ASN A 96 14.73 -3.60 -10.91
C ASN A 96 14.16 -3.95 -9.52
N GLY A 97 13.11 -4.77 -9.53
CA GLY A 97 12.24 -4.97 -8.40
C GLY A 97 12.92 -5.67 -7.22
N GLN A 98 12.58 -5.26 -6.01
CA GLN A 98 12.97 -5.92 -4.75
C GLN A 98 11.77 -6.03 -3.81
N ILE A 99 11.89 -6.92 -2.82
CA ILE A 99 10.93 -7.02 -1.72
C ILE A 99 11.43 -6.21 -0.54
N GLY A 100 10.59 -5.26 -0.10
CA GLY A 100 10.83 -4.47 1.10
C GLY A 100 10.12 -5.03 2.32
N LEU A 101 10.58 -4.59 3.49
CA LEU A 101 9.95 -4.85 4.78
C LEU A 101 9.76 -3.51 5.51
N GLY A 102 8.56 -3.30 6.01
CA GLY A 102 8.19 -2.18 6.86
C GLY A 102 7.44 -2.64 8.10
N ARG A 103 7.27 -1.70 9.03
CA ARG A 103 6.46 -1.88 10.22
C ARG A 103 5.50 -0.71 10.35
N LEU A 104 4.20 -0.99 10.35
CA LEU A 104 3.16 -0.01 10.59
C LEU A 104 2.80 -0.02 12.07
N ILE A 105 2.84 1.13 12.73
CA ILE A 105 2.43 1.28 14.13
C ILE A 105 1.13 2.09 14.13
N PRO A 106 -0.03 1.45 14.37
CA PRO A 106 -1.28 2.17 14.56
C PRO A 106 -1.14 3.14 15.75
N ARG A 107 -1.56 4.39 15.56
CA ARG A 107 -1.65 5.39 16.63
C ARG A 107 -3.05 5.40 17.22
#